data_AF-A0A1Y3N1D0-F1
#
_entry.id   AF-A0A1Y3N1D0-F1
#
_cell.length_a   1.000
_cell.length_b   1.000
_cell.length_c   1.000
_cell.angle_alpha   90.00
_cell.angle_beta   90.00
_cell.angle_gamma   90.00
#
_symmetry.space_group_name_H-M   'P 1'
#
loop_
_entity.id
_entity.type
_entity.pdbx_description
1 polymer ?
#
loop_
_entity_poly.entity_id
_entity_poly.type
_entity_poly.pdbx_seq_one_letter_code
_entity_poly.pdbx_strand_id
1 'polypeptide(L)'
;MEVDNVICFGDGGDTYFILFDTGDSTKRLIINNSIIKNSISNGPFIKFIGEGSVFTSENMIIDSVRTYGPIIDTESKKSNTTFTNLEFKSNYNNNKYTCGNLYFSNKIEISINNSIFENNLSQSDGGTLCLNTFSNIKFNLNSNNFTQNTARNGGALYIKERNQSHNINTANDKDDNDSIIIKNNIFYKNKAINFGGAIYSDYPGLGIATTQNNKFESNEAGIDGGGFFSKNYVNSSLLNSIFSHNQVNYIENDYASVPSYITMNFPRKNNSINITPGEFFPLSFVLYNEFNKPVQDSSLYYSSMLLKVNLIKINDKNGTIANSQNDFILTGNVGSFINGKCELNNFRIFAKTGAYYLNVELENNVEKVNTQIEKVIINVTECHDNQILIYKNKNKDIISCEKPICRKDCPITTTASCEIPSRNVTANNVNENICVCIIGWTGKNCQEKINVDF
;
A
#
# COMPACT_ATOMS: atom_id res chain seq x y z
N MET A 1 -12.02 -26.63 36.31
CA MET A 1 -10.60 -26.38 36.65
C MET A 1 -10.49 -24.91 37.03
N GLU A 2 -9.87 -24.58 38.16
CA GLU A 2 -9.66 -23.20 38.59
C GLU A 2 -8.17 -22.98 38.84
N VAL A 3 -7.61 -21.98 38.18
CA VAL A 3 -6.19 -21.62 38.19
C VAL A 3 -6.11 -20.13 38.45
N ASP A 4 -5.48 -19.74 39.55
CA ASP A 4 -5.33 -18.34 39.92
C ASP A 4 -3.95 -18.10 40.53
N ASN A 5 -3.35 -16.96 40.19
CA ASN A 5 -2.03 -16.54 40.68
C ASN A 5 -0.91 -17.56 40.47
N VAL A 6 -0.95 -18.31 39.37
CA VAL A 6 0.12 -19.27 39.01
C VAL A 6 1.23 -18.55 38.28
N ILE A 7 2.47 -18.84 38.66
CA ILE A 7 3.66 -18.32 37.97
C ILE A 7 4.50 -19.49 37.47
N CYS A 8 4.69 -19.54 36.15
CA CYS A 8 5.57 -20.48 35.48
C CYS A 8 6.88 -19.75 35.14
N PHE A 9 7.96 -20.09 35.85
CA PHE A 9 9.30 -19.57 35.60
C PHE A 9 10.19 -20.62 34.95
N GLY A 10 10.94 -20.21 33.93
CA GLY A 10 11.89 -21.04 33.21
C GLY A 10 12.41 -20.30 31.97
N ASP A 11 13.08 -21.03 31.09
CA ASP A 11 13.58 -20.48 29.83
C ASP A 11 12.43 -20.09 28.90
N GLY A 12 12.65 -19.05 28.10
CA GLY A 12 11.66 -18.52 27.18
C GLY A 12 11.28 -19.55 26.12
N GLY A 13 10.00 -19.90 26.06
CA GLY A 13 9.44 -20.86 25.09
C GLY A 13 9.24 -22.30 25.62
N ASP A 14 9.99 -22.71 26.64
CA ASP A 14 9.93 -24.06 27.24
C ASP A 14 9.22 -24.08 28.61
N THR A 15 8.56 -22.98 28.94
CA THR A 15 7.82 -22.81 30.19
C THR A 15 6.33 -22.79 29.90
N TYR A 16 5.56 -23.65 30.57
CA TYR A 16 4.12 -23.80 30.41
C TYR A 16 3.45 -24.32 31.68
N PHE A 17 2.16 -24.00 31.87
CA PHE A 17 1.32 -24.62 32.90
C PHE A 17 0.77 -25.96 32.41
N ILE A 18 0.32 -26.01 31.15
CA ILE A 18 -0.15 -27.23 30.49
C ILE A 18 0.67 -27.45 29.23
N LEU A 19 1.37 -28.59 29.15
CA LEU A 19 1.85 -29.15 27.89
C LEU A 19 0.98 -30.34 27.50
N PHE A 20 0.39 -30.25 26.31
CA PHE A 20 -0.33 -31.35 25.69
C PHE A 20 0.47 -31.90 24.52
N ASP A 21 1.23 -32.96 24.78
CA ASP A 21 2.04 -33.65 23.78
C ASP A 21 1.33 -34.91 23.24
N THR A 22 1.00 -34.88 21.96
CA THR A 22 0.31 -35.98 21.29
C THR A 22 1.24 -37.07 20.76
N GLY A 23 2.57 -36.85 20.77
CA GLY A 23 3.55 -37.73 20.14
C GLY A 23 3.21 -37.97 18.66
N ASP A 24 3.32 -39.23 18.22
CA ASP A 24 3.02 -39.63 16.83
C ASP A 24 1.53 -39.92 16.57
N SER A 25 0.66 -39.58 17.51
CA SER A 25 -0.77 -39.90 17.45
C SER A 25 -1.64 -38.63 17.52
N THR A 26 -2.90 -38.76 17.11
CA THR A 26 -3.90 -37.72 17.38
C THR A 26 -4.50 -37.92 18.77
N LYS A 27 -4.44 -36.91 19.65
CA LYS A 27 -5.04 -36.96 20.98
C LYS A 27 -6.03 -35.81 21.20
N ARG A 28 -6.95 -36.02 22.13
CA ARG A 28 -8.00 -35.05 22.47
C ARG A 28 -7.85 -34.51 23.90
N LEU A 29 -7.97 -33.19 24.06
CA LEU A 29 -8.07 -32.48 25.33
C LEU A 29 -9.39 -31.72 25.38
N ILE A 30 -10.13 -31.86 26.49
CA ILE A 30 -11.39 -31.13 26.73
C ILE A 30 -11.25 -30.36 28.04
N ILE A 31 -11.47 -29.05 27.99
CA ILE A 31 -11.44 -28.17 29.17
C ILE A 31 -12.73 -27.35 29.21
N ASN A 32 -13.67 -27.76 30.06
CA ASN A 32 -14.96 -27.10 30.20
C ASN A 32 -15.10 -26.45 31.58
N ASN A 33 -15.89 -25.37 31.65
CA ASN A 33 -16.23 -24.66 32.88
C ASN A 33 -14.97 -24.36 33.71
N SER A 34 -14.01 -23.70 33.07
CA SER A 34 -12.69 -23.46 33.66
C SER A 34 -12.37 -21.99 33.75
N ILE A 35 -11.58 -21.64 34.76
CA ILE A 35 -11.19 -20.27 35.06
C ILE A 35 -9.67 -20.24 35.20
N ILE A 36 -9.00 -19.40 34.43
CA ILE A 36 -7.57 -19.11 34.51
C ILE A 36 -7.41 -17.60 34.71
N LYS A 37 -6.85 -17.19 35.84
CA LYS A 37 -6.73 -15.78 36.22
C LYS A 37 -5.36 -15.41 36.77
N ASN A 38 -5.00 -14.14 36.62
CA ASN A 38 -3.86 -13.49 37.29
C ASN A 38 -2.54 -14.26 37.19
N SER A 39 -2.31 -14.97 36.09
CA SER A 39 -1.20 -15.91 35.96
C SER A 39 -0.10 -15.39 35.04
N ILE A 40 1.13 -15.83 35.27
CA ILE A 40 2.31 -15.35 34.54
C ILE A 40 3.11 -16.55 34.00
N SER A 41 3.58 -16.49 32.75
CA SER A 41 4.52 -17.49 32.19
C SER A 41 5.63 -16.85 31.37
N ASN A 42 6.85 -17.38 31.47
CA ASN A 42 7.97 -17.01 30.58
C ASN A 42 7.86 -17.60 29.17
N GLY A 43 6.91 -18.49 28.93
CA GLY A 43 6.56 -19.02 27.61
C GLY A 43 5.06 -19.00 27.41
N PRO A 44 4.53 -19.93 26.60
CA PRO A 44 3.10 -20.15 26.54
C PRO A 44 2.49 -20.56 27.89
N PHE A 45 1.19 -20.34 28.07
CA PHE A 45 0.52 -20.85 29.27
C PHE A 45 0.01 -22.28 29.05
N ILE A 46 -0.56 -22.52 27.86
CA ILE A 46 -1.03 -23.82 27.38
C ILE A 46 -0.36 -24.06 26.02
N LYS A 47 0.39 -25.16 25.89
CA LYS A 47 1.11 -25.51 24.67
C LYS A 47 0.66 -26.87 24.13
N PHE A 48 0.39 -26.94 22.83
CA PHE A 48 0.03 -28.16 22.11
C PHE A 48 1.12 -28.51 21.09
N ILE A 49 1.67 -29.72 21.19
CA ILE A 49 2.71 -30.25 20.28
C ILE A 49 2.37 -31.68 19.82
N GLY A 50 3.09 -32.19 18.83
CA GLY A 50 2.93 -33.55 18.30
C GLY A 50 2.20 -33.62 16.96
N GLU A 51 1.79 -34.82 16.55
CA GLU A 51 1.21 -35.10 15.24
C GLU A 51 -0.19 -34.49 15.05
N GLY A 52 -1.06 -34.59 16.06
CA GLY A 52 -2.45 -34.17 15.93
C GLY A 52 -3.11 -33.83 17.26
N SER A 53 -3.56 -32.59 17.44
CA SER A 53 -4.30 -32.18 18.63
C SER A 53 -5.77 -31.89 18.30
N VAL A 54 -6.66 -32.40 19.14
CA VAL A 54 -8.08 -32.01 19.16
C VAL A 54 -8.35 -31.32 20.49
N PHE A 55 -8.51 -30.00 20.47
CA PHE A 55 -8.79 -29.22 21.66
C PHE A 55 -10.22 -28.70 21.65
N THR A 56 -10.96 -28.93 22.72
CA THR A 56 -12.32 -28.40 22.89
C THR A 56 -12.43 -27.69 24.22
N SER A 57 -12.97 -26.48 24.19
CA SER A 57 -13.25 -25.72 25.40
C SER A 57 -14.61 -25.05 25.34
N GLU A 58 -15.37 -25.21 26.43
CA GLU A 58 -16.70 -24.66 26.61
C GLU A 58 -16.80 -23.89 27.94
N ASN A 59 -17.34 -22.68 27.91
CA ASN A 59 -17.52 -21.81 29.08
C ASN A 59 -16.20 -21.62 29.87
N MET A 60 -15.14 -21.24 29.16
CA MET A 60 -13.83 -20.99 29.74
C MET A 60 -13.62 -19.48 29.93
N ILE A 61 -12.97 -19.11 31.03
CA ILE A 61 -12.55 -17.74 31.32
C ILE A 61 -11.03 -17.72 31.41
N ILE A 62 -10.39 -16.90 30.59
CA ILE A 62 -8.96 -16.59 30.67
C ILE A 62 -8.83 -15.08 30.82
N ASP A 63 -8.44 -14.62 32.00
CA ASP A 63 -8.41 -13.21 32.34
C ASP A 63 -7.09 -12.81 33.00
N SER A 64 -6.50 -11.72 32.55
CA SER A 64 -5.31 -11.13 33.18
C SER A 64 -4.12 -12.09 33.23
N VAL A 65 -3.95 -12.90 32.17
CA VAL A 65 -2.77 -13.76 32.00
C VAL A 65 -1.70 -13.03 31.21
N ARG A 66 -0.47 -13.03 31.72
CA ARG A 66 0.69 -12.38 31.09
C ARG A 66 1.75 -13.39 30.70
N THR A 67 2.16 -13.39 29.45
CA THR A 67 3.10 -14.36 28.90
C THR A 67 4.23 -13.71 28.10
N TYR A 68 5.35 -14.42 27.95
CA TYR A 68 6.40 -14.11 26.97
C TYR A 68 6.28 -15.04 25.73
N GLY A 69 5.05 -15.22 25.27
CA GLY A 69 4.64 -16.03 24.12
C GLY A 69 3.12 -16.05 24.01
N PRO A 70 2.52 -16.79 23.06
CA PRO A 70 1.07 -16.94 23.01
C PRO A 70 0.56 -17.63 24.27
N ILE A 71 -0.58 -17.21 24.82
CA ILE A 71 -1.18 -17.88 25.99
C ILE A 71 -1.60 -19.30 25.64
N ILE A 72 -2.25 -19.47 24.48
CA ILE A 72 -2.52 -20.78 23.90
C ILE A 72 -1.71 -20.88 22.62
N ASP A 73 -0.75 -21.80 22.62
CA ASP A 73 0.20 -22.02 21.53
C ASP A 73 -0.01 -23.40 20.91
N THR A 74 -0.38 -23.43 19.63
CA THR A 74 -0.64 -24.66 18.90
C THR A 74 0.38 -24.87 17.78
N GLU A 75 1.36 -25.73 18.06
CA GLU A 75 2.44 -26.11 17.14
C GLU A 75 2.28 -27.55 16.61
N SER A 76 1.22 -28.28 17.01
CA SER A 76 0.91 -29.60 16.45
C SER A 76 0.84 -29.54 14.91
N LYS A 77 1.27 -30.60 14.20
CA LYS A 77 1.23 -30.62 12.73
C LYS A 77 -0.20 -30.50 12.18
N LYS A 78 -1.17 -31.06 12.90
CA LYS A 78 -2.60 -30.87 12.68
C LYS A 78 -3.27 -30.43 13.97
N SER A 79 -4.05 -29.36 13.90
CA SER A 79 -4.84 -28.87 15.03
C SER A 79 -6.32 -28.77 14.65
N ASN A 80 -7.17 -29.32 15.52
CA ASN A 80 -8.61 -29.12 15.48
C ASN A 80 -9.03 -28.51 16.82
N THR A 81 -9.31 -27.21 16.82
CA THR A 81 -9.63 -26.45 18.03
C THR A 81 -11.03 -25.88 17.97
N THR A 82 -11.81 -26.10 19.02
CA THR A 82 -13.15 -25.52 19.17
C THR A 82 -13.26 -24.75 20.49
N PHE A 83 -13.63 -23.48 20.40
CA PHE A 83 -14.01 -22.65 21.53
C PHE A 83 -15.49 -22.29 21.43
N THR A 84 -16.22 -22.48 22.52
CA THR A 84 -17.60 -22.05 22.67
C THR A 84 -17.75 -21.29 23.97
N ASN A 85 -18.31 -20.08 23.93
CA ASN A 85 -18.49 -19.22 25.10
C ASN A 85 -17.18 -18.97 25.87
N LEU A 86 -16.10 -18.66 25.15
CA LEU A 86 -14.83 -18.26 25.77
C LEU A 86 -14.88 -16.77 26.16
N GLU A 87 -14.53 -16.45 27.40
CA GLU A 87 -14.23 -15.08 27.83
C GLU A 87 -12.72 -14.90 27.96
N PHE A 88 -12.12 -14.14 27.04
CA PHE A 88 -10.68 -13.94 26.95
C PHE A 88 -10.36 -12.44 27.13
N LYS A 89 -9.99 -12.05 28.35
CA LYS A 89 -9.97 -10.64 28.78
C LYS A 89 -8.62 -10.20 29.33
N SER A 90 -8.22 -8.97 29.03
CA SER A 90 -7.07 -8.29 29.67
C SER A 90 -5.76 -9.08 29.59
N ASN A 91 -5.60 -9.92 28.56
CA ASN A 91 -4.46 -10.80 28.43
C ASN A 91 -3.32 -10.14 27.67
N TYR A 92 -2.08 -10.52 28.00
CA TYR A 92 -0.90 -9.86 27.47
C TYR A 92 0.20 -10.82 27.02
N ASN A 93 0.44 -10.89 25.70
CA ASN A 93 1.64 -11.47 25.12
C ASN A 93 2.71 -10.38 24.96
N ASN A 94 3.77 -10.45 25.78
CA ASN A 94 4.89 -9.51 25.80
C ASN A 94 6.00 -9.86 24.78
N ASN A 95 5.83 -10.89 23.97
CA ASN A 95 6.80 -11.30 22.97
C ASN A 95 6.64 -10.49 21.67
N LYS A 96 7.74 -9.90 21.19
CA LYS A 96 7.76 -9.08 19.96
C LYS A 96 7.91 -9.89 18.66
N TYR A 97 8.19 -11.18 18.78
CA TYR A 97 8.55 -12.08 17.69
C TYR A 97 7.48 -13.15 17.45
N THR A 98 6.73 -13.57 18.48
CA THR A 98 5.58 -14.47 18.35
C THR A 98 4.28 -13.68 18.37
N CYS A 99 3.42 -13.92 17.37
CA CYS A 99 2.15 -13.23 17.21
C CYS A 99 1.03 -13.92 18.03
N GLY A 100 -0.07 -13.20 18.27
CA GLY A 100 -1.26 -13.74 18.92
C GLY A 100 -1.15 -13.89 20.43
N ASN A 101 -2.28 -13.78 21.12
CA ASN A 101 -2.47 -14.42 22.41
C ASN A 101 -2.96 -15.87 22.23
N LEU A 102 -3.68 -16.13 21.15
CA LEU A 102 -4.01 -17.44 20.62
C LEU A 102 -3.24 -17.62 19.31
N TYR A 103 -2.38 -18.63 19.26
CA TYR A 103 -1.53 -18.89 18.10
C TYR A 103 -1.82 -20.27 17.51
N PHE A 104 -1.97 -20.31 16.19
CA PHE A 104 -2.19 -21.54 15.44
C PHE A 104 -1.33 -21.60 14.19
N SER A 105 -0.80 -22.80 13.92
CA SER A 105 0.07 -23.06 12.78
C SER A 105 -0.17 -24.42 12.12
N ASN A 106 0.55 -24.70 11.02
CA ASN A 106 0.51 -25.95 10.26
C ASN A 106 -0.85 -26.24 9.59
N LYS A 107 -1.47 -27.40 9.81
CA LYS A 107 -2.83 -27.68 9.33
C LYS A 107 -3.84 -27.23 10.38
N ILE A 108 -4.61 -26.20 10.04
CA ILE A 108 -5.48 -25.49 10.98
C ILE A 108 -6.94 -25.83 10.72
N GLU A 109 -7.65 -26.32 11.75
CA GLU A 109 -9.11 -26.38 11.82
C GLU A 109 -9.56 -25.71 13.12
N ILE A 110 -10.11 -24.51 13.05
CA ILE A 110 -10.52 -23.73 14.23
C ILE A 110 -11.97 -23.27 14.08
N SER A 111 -12.74 -23.45 15.15
CA SER A 111 -14.10 -22.93 15.29
C SER A 111 -14.23 -22.15 16.59
N ILE A 112 -14.57 -20.86 16.51
CA ILE A 112 -14.78 -19.99 17.68
C ILE A 112 -16.20 -19.44 17.60
N ASN A 113 -16.99 -19.74 18.63
CA ASN A 113 -18.40 -19.40 18.68
C ASN A 113 -18.77 -18.66 19.96
N ASN A 114 -19.62 -17.64 19.84
CA ASN A 114 -20.25 -16.95 20.97
C ASN A 114 -19.26 -16.48 22.04
N SER A 115 -18.06 -16.05 21.62
CA SER A 115 -16.95 -15.74 22.53
C SER A 115 -16.67 -14.23 22.59
N ILE A 116 -16.06 -13.80 23.70
CA ILE A 116 -15.71 -12.41 23.99
C ILE A 116 -14.18 -12.29 24.12
N PHE A 117 -13.61 -11.35 23.38
CA PHE A 117 -12.19 -11.01 23.37
C PHE A 117 -12.04 -9.53 23.67
N GLU A 118 -11.66 -9.19 24.90
CA GLU A 118 -11.68 -7.81 25.39
C GLU A 118 -10.32 -7.38 25.94
N ASN A 119 -9.84 -6.19 25.56
CA ASN A 119 -8.63 -5.58 26.12
C ASN A 119 -7.37 -6.47 26.05
N ASN A 120 -7.25 -7.33 25.03
CA ASN A 120 -6.07 -8.17 24.86
C ASN A 120 -4.97 -7.41 24.10
N LEU A 121 -3.72 -7.62 24.50
CA LEU A 121 -2.56 -6.96 23.91
C LEU A 121 -1.54 -8.00 23.46
N SER A 122 -1.02 -7.83 22.25
CA SER A 122 0.16 -8.52 21.74
C SER A 122 1.21 -7.49 21.34
N GLN A 123 2.48 -7.67 21.75
CA GLN A 123 3.57 -6.80 21.28
C GLN A 123 4.00 -7.10 19.82
N SER A 124 3.47 -8.18 19.26
CA SER A 124 3.64 -8.59 17.86
C SER A 124 2.31 -8.40 17.11
N ASP A 125 2.05 -9.20 16.09
CA ASP A 125 0.83 -9.16 15.30
C ASP A 125 -0.31 -9.94 15.96
N GLY A 126 -1.57 -9.63 15.61
CA GLY A 126 -2.77 -10.31 16.11
C GLY A 126 -2.98 -10.08 17.60
N GLY A 127 -3.74 -9.04 18.00
CA GLY A 127 -3.89 -8.71 19.43
C GLY A 127 -4.60 -9.81 20.21
N THR A 128 -5.42 -10.61 19.53
CA THR A 128 -6.04 -11.80 20.08
C THR A 128 -5.56 -13.05 19.37
N LEU A 129 -5.81 -13.15 18.07
CA LEU A 129 -5.67 -14.38 17.30
C LEU A 129 -4.63 -14.20 16.19
N CYS A 130 -3.71 -15.15 16.09
CA CYS A 130 -2.75 -15.24 15.00
C CYS A 130 -2.82 -16.59 14.31
N LEU A 131 -3.02 -16.56 12.99
CA LEU A 131 -2.91 -17.71 12.11
C LEU A 131 -1.64 -17.55 11.27
N ASN A 132 -0.65 -18.41 11.50
CA ASN A 132 0.68 -18.26 10.92
C ASN A 132 1.17 -19.60 10.35
N THR A 133 2.02 -19.57 9.32
CA THR A 133 2.78 -20.77 8.92
C THR A 133 1.87 -21.98 8.65
N PHE A 134 0.78 -21.80 7.91
CA PHE A 134 -0.20 -22.87 7.65
C PHE A 134 -0.16 -23.39 6.22
N SER A 135 -0.49 -24.68 6.05
CA SER A 135 -0.65 -25.31 4.74
C SER A 135 -2.11 -25.41 4.31
N ASN A 136 -3.03 -25.65 5.25
CA ASN A 136 -4.48 -25.69 5.02
C ASN A 136 -5.22 -24.97 6.14
N ILE A 137 -6.34 -24.33 5.81
CA ILE A 137 -7.14 -23.56 6.77
C ILE A 137 -8.63 -23.87 6.67
N LYS A 138 -9.19 -24.40 7.76
CA LYS A 138 -10.63 -24.43 8.04
C LYS A 138 -10.90 -23.53 9.23
N PHE A 139 -11.37 -22.32 8.97
CA PHE A 139 -11.49 -21.28 9.98
C PHE A 139 -12.92 -20.76 10.05
N ASN A 140 -13.55 -20.92 11.22
CA ASN A 140 -14.90 -20.47 11.47
C ASN A 140 -14.94 -19.53 12.68
N LEU A 141 -15.30 -18.27 12.44
CA LEU A 141 -15.64 -17.29 13.46
C LEU A 141 -17.12 -16.95 13.35
N ASN A 142 -17.90 -17.33 14.36
CA ASN A 142 -19.33 -17.04 14.39
C ASN A 142 -19.77 -16.39 15.71
N SER A 143 -20.45 -15.25 15.60
CA SER A 143 -21.09 -14.58 16.75
C SER A 143 -20.11 -14.19 17.87
N ASN A 144 -18.91 -13.72 17.53
CA ASN A 144 -17.91 -13.29 18.51
C ASN A 144 -17.83 -11.76 18.64
N ASN A 145 -17.37 -11.28 19.80
CA ASN A 145 -17.10 -9.87 20.05
C ASN A 145 -15.61 -9.64 20.32
N PHE A 146 -14.95 -8.86 19.48
CA PHE A 146 -13.58 -8.41 19.62
C PHE A 146 -13.58 -6.91 19.95
N THR A 147 -13.32 -6.58 21.21
CA THR A 147 -13.37 -5.20 21.71
C THR A 147 -12.02 -4.76 22.28
N GLN A 148 -11.52 -3.60 21.84
CA GLN A 148 -10.33 -2.95 22.41
C GLN A 148 -9.05 -3.80 22.43
N ASN A 149 -8.90 -4.72 21.46
CA ASN A 149 -7.68 -5.50 21.33
C ASN A 149 -6.60 -4.70 20.58
N THR A 150 -5.33 -4.88 20.95
CA THR A 150 -4.22 -4.10 20.41
C THR A 150 -3.06 -4.98 19.94
N ALA A 151 -2.47 -4.65 18.78
CA ALA A 151 -1.28 -5.31 18.23
C ALA A 151 -0.48 -4.41 17.29
N ARG A 152 0.63 -4.94 16.74
CA ARG A 152 1.39 -4.28 15.67
C ARG A 152 0.60 -4.24 14.37
N ASN A 153 0.15 -5.39 13.88
CA ASN A 153 -0.79 -5.52 12.77
C ASN A 153 -1.98 -6.37 13.19
N GLY A 154 -3.18 -6.06 12.70
CA GLY A 154 -4.37 -6.83 13.04
C GLY A 154 -4.71 -6.72 14.53
N GLY A 155 -5.31 -5.60 14.94
CA GLY A 155 -5.55 -5.32 16.37
C GLY A 155 -6.31 -6.43 17.09
N ALA A 156 -7.16 -7.18 16.39
CA ALA A 156 -7.76 -8.42 16.89
C ALA A 156 -7.16 -9.66 16.20
N LEU A 157 -7.16 -9.69 14.88
CA LEU A 157 -6.85 -10.88 14.08
C LEU A 157 -5.75 -10.60 13.06
N TYR A 158 -4.76 -11.48 13.03
CA TYR A 158 -3.72 -11.51 12.01
C TYR A 158 -3.71 -12.86 11.28
N ILE A 159 -3.74 -12.82 9.95
CA ILE A 159 -3.65 -14.00 9.09
C ILE A 159 -2.45 -13.83 8.16
N LYS A 160 -1.43 -14.68 8.30
CA LYS A 160 -0.26 -14.64 7.42
C LYS A 160 -0.51 -15.39 6.10
N GLU A 161 0.27 -15.05 5.08
CA GLU A 161 0.41 -15.85 3.86
C GLU A 161 0.80 -17.31 4.18
N ARG A 162 0.33 -18.23 3.32
CA ARG A 162 0.70 -19.65 3.34
C ARG A 162 2.21 -19.80 3.11
N ASN A 163 2.84 -20.76 3.79
CA ASN A 163 4.29 -21.00 3.70
C ASN A 163 4.78 -21.63 2.38
N GLN A 164 3.95 -21.70 1.34
CA GLN A 164 4.29 -22.35 0.08
C GLN A 164 3.91 -21.49 -1.11
N SER A 165 4.86 -21.41 -2.05
CA SER A 165 4.74 -20.86 -3.40
C SER A 165 3.78 -21.66 -4.28
N HIS A 166 2.59 -22.01 -3.77
CA HIS A 166 1.55 -22.57 -4.59
C HIS A 166 0.91 -21.43 -5.38
N ASN A 167 1.28 -21.35 -6.65
CA ASN A 167 0.54 -20.58 -7.64
C ASN A 167 -0.92 -21.04 -7.58
N ILE A 168 -1.81 -20.18 -7.07
CA ILE A 168 -3.27 -20.39 -7.01
C ILE A 168 -3.88 -20.61 -8.42
N ASN A 169 -3.07 -20.53 -9.49
CA ASN A 169 -3.48 -20.70 -10.88
C ASN A 169 -3.52 -22.15 -11.40
N THR A 170 -3.19 -23.18 -10.61
CA THR A 170 -3.38 -24.58 -11.04
C THR A 170 -4.61 -25.19 -10.36
N ALA A 171 -5.75 -25.14 -11.07
CA ALA A 171 -7.03 -25.74 -10.71
C ALA A 171 -7.04 -27.29 -10.54
N ASN A 172 -5.86 -27.92 -10.40
CA ASN A 172 -5.71 -29.38 -10.43
C ASN A 172 -5.22 -29.99 -9.11
N ASP A 173 -4.82 -29.22 -8.09
CA ASP A 173 -4.56 -29.76 -6.76
C ASP A 173 -5.86 -29.79 -5.95
N LYS A 174 -6.57 -30.92 -6.04
CA LYS A 174 -7.84 -31.23 -5.39
C LYS A 174 -7.77 -31.41 -3.85
N ASP A 175 -6.66 -31.05 -3.22
CA ASP A 175 -6.47 -31.18 -1.76
C ASP A 175 -6.75 -29.88 -0.97
N ASP A 176 -7.03 -28.75 -1.64
CA ASP A 176 -7.30 -27.45 -1.00
C ASP A 176 -8.77 -27.31 -0.54
N ASN A 177 -9.12 -28.01 0.54
CA ASN A 177 -10.37 -27.79 1.30
C ASN A 177 -10.28 -26.56 2.23
N ASP A 178 -9.72 -25.46 1.75
CA ASP A 178 -9.71 -24.22 2.52
C ASP A 178 -11.15 -23.71 2.66
N SER A 179 -11.53 -23.37 3.89
CA SER A 179 -12.86 -22.85 4.19
C SER A 179 -12.72 -21.79 5.25
N ILE A 180 -13.04 -20.55 4.90
CA ILE A 180 -13.07 -19.44 5.84
C ILE A 180 -14.50 -18.95 5.96
N ILE A 181 -15.02 -18.97 7.18
CA ILE A 181 -16.37 -18.51 7.53
C ILE A 181 -16.23 -17.46 8.63
N ILE A 182 -16.71 -16.24 8.36
CA ILE A 182 -16.69 -15.14 9.34
C ILE A 182 -18.07 -14.52 9.37
N LYS A 183 -18.90 -14.87 10.36
CA LYS A 183 -20.31 -14.44 10.43
C LYS A 183 -20.70 -13.84 11.77
N ASN A 184 -21.54 -12.81 11.74
CA ASN A 184 -22.16 -12.21 12.91
C ASN A 184 -21.16 -11.71 13.96
N ASN A 185 -19.94 -11.35 13.56
CA ASN A 185 -18.92 -10.88 14.50
C ASN A 185 -18.93 -9.36 14.64
N ILE A 186 -18.56 -8.87 15.81
CA ILE A 186 -18.36 -7.45 16.09
C ILE A 186 -16.88 -7.21 16.37
N PHE A 187 -16.30 -6.25 15.65
CA PHE A 187 -14.95 -5.72 15.85
C PHE A 187 -15.07 -4.25 16.23
N TYR A 188 -14.88 -3.94 17.50
CA TYR A 188 -15.11 -2.62 18.05
C TYR A 188 -13.86 -2.05 18.75
N LYS A 189 -13.41 -0.86 18.33
CA LYS A 189 -12.28 -0.15 18.96
C LYS A 189 -10.98 -0.95 19.06
N ASN A 190 -10.75 -1.90 18.16
CA ASN A 190 -9.45 -2.57 18.08
C ASN A 190 -8.42 -1.63 17.45
N LYS A 191 -7.16 -1.80 17.82
CA LYS A 191 -6.07 -0.90 17.44
C LYS A 191 -4.87 -1.66 16.89
N ALA A 192 -4.39 -1.26 15.72
CA ALA A 192 -3.11 -1.68 15.18
C ALA A 192 -2.12 -0.51 15.16
N ILE A 193 -0.85 -0.77 15.47
CA ILE A 193 0.21 0.23 15.32
C ILE A 193 0.41 0.57 13.84
N ASN A 194 0.38 -0.44 12.97
CA ASN A 194 0.69 -0.31 11.56
C ASN A 194 -0.56 -0.49 10.70
N PHE A 195 -0.97 -1.72 10.44
CA PHE A 195 -2.01 -2.02 9.45
C PHE A 195 -3.16 -2.84 10.04
N GLY A 196 -4.38 -2.59 9.57
CA GLY A 196 -5.54 -3.43 9.87
C GLY A 196 -5.99 -3.32 11.33
N GLY A 197 -6.68 -2.23 11.69
CA GLY A 197 -7.00 -1.95 13.09
C GLY A 197 -7.80 -3.06 13.77
N ALA A 198 -8.69 -3.75 13.05
CA ALA A 198 -9.27 -5.02 13.52
C ALA A 198 -8.58 -6.24 12.90
N ILE A 199 -8.56 -6.32 11.58
CA ILE A 199 -8.06 -7.50 10.84
C ILE A 199 -6.94 -7.09 9.90
N TYR A 200 -5.85 -7.83 9.96
CA TYR A 200 -4.80 -7.82 8.93
C TYR A 200 -4.74 -9.20 8.26
N SER A 201 -4.69 -9.22 6.93
CA SER A 201 -4.50 -10.46 6.16
C SER A 201 -3.46 -10.30 5.07
N ASP A 202 -2.46 -11.18 5.10
CA ASP A 202 -1.57 -11.47 3.98
C ASP A 202 -1.95 -12.79 3.28
N TYR A 203 -3.12 -13.37 3.60
CA TYR A 203 -3.59 -14.59 2.98
C TYR A 203 -4.55 -14.29 1.80
N PRO A 204 -4.19 -14.68 0.56
CA PRO A 204 -5.04 -14.43 -0.63
C PRO A 204 -6.40 -15.13 -0.55
N GLY A 205 -6.48 -16.30 0.11
CA GLY A 205 -7.71 -17.08 0.23
C GLY A 205 -8.80 -16.42 1.07
N LEU A 206 -8.54 -15.26 1.70
CA LEU A 206 -9.61 -14.45 2.28
C LEU A 206 -10.60 -13.94 1.21
N GLY A 207 -10.23 -13.96 -0.08
CA GLY A 207 -11.11 -13.61 -1.19
C GLY A 207 -12.27 -14.58 -1.36
N ILE A 208 -12.08 -15.85 -1.00
CA ILE A 208 -13.12 -16.89 -1.09
C ILE A 208 -13.86 -17.11 0.24
N ALA A 209 -13.56 -16.30 1.26
CA ALA A 209 -14.23 -16.41 2.56
C ALA A 209 -15.73 -16.20 2.42
N THR A 210 -16.52 -16.98 3.15
CA THR A 210 -17.95 -16.75 3.32
C THR A 210 -18.16 -15.84 4.51
N THR A 211 -18.62 -14.62 4.28
CA THR A 211 -18.84 -13.65 5.35
C THR A 211 -20.26 -13.10 5.33
N GLN A 212 -20.77 -12.78 6.51
CA GLN A 212 -22.16 -12.33 6.67
C GLN A 212 -22.33 -11.55 7.97
N ASN A 213 -23.01 -10.40 7.93
CA ASN A 213 -23.46 -9.65 9.12
C ASN A 213 -22.33 -9.31 10.12
N ASN A 214 -21.10 -9.06 9.66
CA ASN A 214 -20.06 -8.56 10.56
C ASN A 214 -20.15 -7.04 10.69
N LYS A 215 -19.71 -6.51 11.83
CA LYS A 215 -19.62 -5.07 12.09
C LYS A 215 -18.19 -4.70 12.47
N PHE A 216 -17.63 -3.70 11.80
CA PHE A 216 -16.32 -3.11 12.06
C PHE A 216 -16.52 -1.63 12.41
N GLU A 217 -16.40 -1.30 13.69
CA GLU A 217 -16.73 0.03 14.19
C GLU A 217 -15.62 0.65 15.03
N SER A 218 -15.25 1.89 14.72
CA SER A 218 -14.30 2.68 15.50
C SER A 218 -12.93 2.02 15.71
N ASN A 219 -12.50 1.13 14.80
CA ASN A 219 -11.17 0.53 14.84
C ASN A 219 -10.13 1.52 14.28
N GLU A 220 -8.88 1.40 14.72
CA GLU A 220 -7.80 2.35 14.40
C GLU A 220 -6.54 1.64 13.91
N ALA A 221 -5.90 2.16 12.86
CA ALA A 221 -4.57 1.76 12.41
C ALA A 221 -3.65 2.98 12.24
N GLY A 222 -2.33 2.83 12.44
CA GLY A 222 -1.40 3.96 12.30
C GLY A 222 -0.98 4.26 10.86
N ILE A 223 -1.00 3.27 9.96
CA ILE A 223 -0.54 3.41 8.57
C ILE A 223 -1.72 3.29 7.60
N ASP A 224 -2.46 2.18 7.60
CA ASP A 224 -3.58 1.99 6.68
C ASP A 224 -4.60 0.93 7.14
N GLY A 225 -5.83 0.99 6.62
CA GLY A 225 -6.91 0.04 6.87
C GLY A 225 -7.37 0.02 8.33
N GLY A 226 -8.07 1.07 8.77
CA GLY A 226 -8.53 1.21 10.16
C GLY A 226 -9.41 0.05 10.63
N GLY A 227 -10.30 -0.47 9.78
CA GLY A 227 -11.02 -1.71 10.05
C GLY A 227 -10.27 -2.95 9.57
N PHE A 228 -10.02 -3.00 8.26
CA PHE A 228 -9.44 -4.16 7.59
C PHE A 228 -8.29 -3.77 6.65
N PHE A 229 -7.18 -4.51 6.72
CA PHE A 229 -6.09 -4.38 5.75
C PHE A 229 -5.80 -5.71 5.06
N SER A 230 -5.64 -5.67 3.73
CA SER A 230 -5.25 -6.82 2.91
C SER A 230 -3.99 -6.55 2.10
N LYS A 231 -3.00 -7.43 2.19
CA LYS A 231 -1.80 -7.35 1.35
C LYS A 231 -1.98 -8.00 -0.04
N ASN A 232 -3.03 -8.77 -0.24
CA ASN A 232 -3.33 -9.38 -1.54
C ASN A 232 -4.65 -8.83 -2.12
N TYR A 233 -4.85 -8.98 -3.44
CA TYR A 233 -6.15 -8.69 -4.06
C TYR A 233 -7.19 -9.64 -3.47
N VAL A 234 -8.17 -9.06 -2.80
CA VAL A 234 -9.23 -9.80 -2.13
C VAL A 234 -10.53 -9.19 -2.61
N ASN A 235 -11.18 -9.82 -3.60
CA ASN A 235 -12.61 -9.63 -3.83
C ASN A 235 -13.38 -10.28 -2.67
N SER A 236 -13.22 -9.72 -1.48
CA SER A 236 -13.69 -10.35 -0.25
C SER A 236 -15.18 -10.14 -0.14
N SER A 237 -15.91 -11.21 0.15
CA SER A 237 -17.24 -11.04 0.70
C SER A 237 -17.21 -10.23 2.01
N LEU A 238 -16.05 -10.15 2.72
CA LEU A 238 -15.90 -9.38 3.95
C LEU A 238 -16.26 -7.90 3.76
N LEU A 239 -16.10 -7.37 2.55
CA LEU A 239 -16.50 -6.00 2.20
C LEU A 239 -18.03 -5.79 2.20
N ASN A 240 -18.83 -6.87 2.26
CA ASN A 240 -20.28 -6.81 2.47
C ASN A 240 -20.66 -6.62 3.95
N SER A 241 -19.67 -6.50 4.83
CA SER A 241 -19.87 -6.19 6.25
C SER A 241 -20.18 -4.70 6.46
N ILE A 242 -20.66 -4.34 7.65
CA ILE A 242 -20.88 -2.94 8.03
C ILE A 242 -19.56 -2.38 8.55
N PHE A 243 -19.04 -1.34 7.90
CA PHE A 243 -17.91 -0.56 8.38
C PHE A 243 -18.39 0.85 8.75
N SER A 244 -17.96 1.36 9.90
CA SER A 244 -18.35 2.70 10.36
C SER A 244 -17.31 3.32 11.28
N HIS A 245 -16.90 4.55 10.96
CA HIS A 245 -16.00 5.37 11.80
C HIS A 245 -14.64 4.70 12.10
N ASN A 246 -14.15 3.80 11.25
CA ASN A 246 -12.79 3.28 11.42
C ASN A 246 -11.80 4.30 10.87
N GLN A 247 -10.62 4.42 11.50
CA GLN A 247 -9.73 5.55 11.26
C GLN A 247 -8.27 5.15 11.06
N VAL A 248 -7.57 5.98 10.30
CA VAL A 248 -6.11 6.04 10.19
C VAL A 248 -5.69 7.49 10.45
N ASN A 249 -4.93 7.75 11.52
CA ASN A 249 -4.52 9.10 11.91
C ASN A 249 -5.66 10.13 11.87
N TYR A 250 -6.82 9.80 12.45
CA TYR A 250 -8.06 10.60 12.47
C TYR A 250 -8.82 10.74 11.14
N ILE A 251 -8.32 10.17 10.04
CA ILE A 251 -9.00 10.13 8.74
C ILE A 251 -9.81 8.85 8.66
N GLU A 252 -11.07 8.93 8.23
CA GLU A 252 -11.89 7.73 8.03
C GLU A 252 -11.30 6.84 6.95
N ASN A 253 -11.01 5.59 7.32
CA ASN A 253 -10.44 4.58 6.46
C ASN A 253 -10.89 3.20 6.95
N ASP A 254 -12.01 2.75 6.40
CA ASP A 254 -12.64 1.49 6.78
C ASP A 254 -11.83 0.27 6.40
N TYR A 255 -11.25 0.30 5.21
CA TYR A 255 -10.44 -0.78 4.71
C TYR A 255 -9.49 -0.30 3.63
N ALA A 256 -8.34 -0.94 3.56
CA ALA A 256 -7.32 -0.66 2.58
C ALA A 256 -6.51 -1.90 2.22
N SER A 257 -5.68 -1.73 1.21
CA SER A 257 -4.77 -2.76 0.74
C SER A 257 -3.47 -2.13 0.29
N VAL A 258 -2.47 -2.95 0.01
CA VAL A 258 -1.24 -2.47 -0.60
C VAL A 258 -1.51 -1.75 -1.94
N PRO A 259 -0.64 -0.82 -2.33
CA PRO A 259 -0.67 -0.24 -3.66
C PRO A 259 -0.64 -1.32 -4.74
N SER A 260 -1.50 -1.17 -5.73
CA SER A 260 -1.72 -2.14 -6.81
C SER A 260 -1.29 -1.59 -8.16
N TYR A 261 -1.71 -0.37 -8.48
CA TYR A 261 -1.39 0.22 -9.78
C TYR A 261 -1.30 1.74 -9.76
N ILE A 262 -0.64 2.28 -10.77
CA ILE A 262 -0.50 3.72 -11.01
C ILE A 262 -1.27 4.09 -12.27
N THR A 263 -1.99 5.20 -12.20
CA THR A 263 -2.56 5.87 -13.38
C THR A 263 -1.91 7.24 -13.56
N MET A 264 -1.98 7.75 -14.78
CA MET A 264 -1.56 9.10 -15.11
C MET A 264 -2.79 9.94 -15.40
N ASN A 265 -2.94 11.06 -14.68
CA ASN A 265 -4.01 12.01 -14.95
C ASN A 265 -3.59 12.86 -16.16
N PHE A 266 -3.93 12.38 -17.36
CA PHE A 266 -3.54 13.02 -18.60
C PHE A 266 -4.75 13.64 -19.32
N PRO A 267 -4.79 14.96 -19.53
CA PRO A 267 -5.92 15.61 -20.16
C PRO A 267 -5.83 15.50 -21.70
N ARG A 268 -6.26 14.39 -22.34
CA ARG A 268 -6.65 14.36 -23.78
C ARG A 268 -7.13 13.01 -24.33
N LYS A 269 -7.96 13.06 -25.38
CA LYS A 269 -8.64 11.93 -26.05
C LYS A 269 -7.79 11.06 -27.02
N ASN A 270 -6.60 11.48 -27.43
CA ASN A 270 -5.91 10.87 -28.59
C ASN A 270 -4.50 10.29 -28.31
N ASN A 271 -4.10 10.12 -27.05
CA ASN A 271 -2.80 9.53 -26.65
C ASN A 271 -1.54 10.10 -27.35
N SER A 272 -1.65 11.30 -27.93
CA SER A 272 -0.61 11.96 -28.72
C SER A 272 -0.57 13.43 -28.33
N ILE A 273 0.63 13.93 -28.00
CA ILE A 273 0.86 15.31 -27.59
C ILE A 273 2.03 15.89 -28.34
N ASN A 274 1.82 17.07 -28.91
CA ASN A 274 2.89 17.86 -29.46
C ASN A 274 3.49 18.72 -28.34
N ILE A 275 4.80 18.65 -28.18
CA ILE A 275 5.54 19.50 -27.26
C ILE A 275 6.63 20.26 -28.01
N THR A 276 7.00 21.39 -27.46
CA THR A 276 8.18 22.14 -27.87
C THR A 276 9.34 21.79 -26.93
N PRO A 277 10.53 21.43 -27.47
CA PRO A 277 11.69 21.05 -26.65
C PRO A 277 12.02 22.08 -25.56
N GLY A 278 12.20 21.63 -24.33
CA GLY A 278 12.61 22.47 -23.19
C GLY A 278 11.48 23.21 -22.47
N GLU A 279 10.25 23.20 -23.00
CA GLU A 279 9.09 23.71 -22.28
C GLU A 279 8.71 22.81 -21.10
N PHE A 280 8.01 23.39 -20.12
CA PHE A 280 7.47 22.65 -18.99
C PHE A 280 6.35 21.73 -19.46
N PHE A 281 6.42 20.47 -19.05
CA PHE A 281 5.46 19.43 -19.37
C PHE A 281 5.02 18.72 -18.08
N PRO A 282 4.18 19.37 -17.24
CA PRO A 282 3.81 18.81 -15.95
C PRO A 282 3.01 17.52 -16.12
N LEU A 283 3.37 16.50 -15.33
CA LEU A 283 2.67 15.21 -15.26
C LEU A 283 2.21 14.96 -13.82
N SER A 284 1.05 14.32 -13.67
CA SER A 284 0.50 13.93 -12.37
C SER A 284 0.09 12.46 -12.41
N PHE A 285 0.53 11.71 -11.41
CA PHE A 285 0.28 10.29 -11.24
C PHE A 285 -0.45 10.04 -9.93
N VAL A 286 -1.37 9.07 -9.95
CA VAL A 286 -2.15 8.68 -8.78
C VAL A 286 -1.96 7.19 -8.55
N LEU A 287 -1.62 6.83 -7.31
CA LEU A 287 -1.44 5.47 -6.83
C LEU A 287 -2.78 4.93 -6.32
N TYR A 288 -3.16 3.76 -6.82
CA TYR A 288 -4.39 3.08 -6.46
C TYR A 288 -4.07 1.76 -5.77
N ASN A 289 -4.91 1.39 -4.82
CA ASN A 289 -4.86 0.08 -4.14
C ASN A 289 -5.71 -0.97 -4.87
N GLU A 290 -5.70 -2.21 -4.38
CA GLU A 290 -6.44 -3.34 -4.95
C GLU A 290 -7.98 -3.15 -4.95
N PHE A 291 -8.50 -2.16 -4.22
CA PHE A 291 -9.93 -1.82 -4.21
C PHE A 291 -10.29 -0.69 -5.18
N ASN A 292 -9.38 -0.33 -6.09
CA ASN A 292 -9.51 0.80 -7.01
C ASN A 292 -9.76 2.14 -6.30
N LYS A 293 -9.26 2.29 -5.06
CA LYS A 293 -9.27 3.55 -4.33
C LYS A 293 -7.90 4.21 -4.39
N PRO A 294 -7.81 5.55 -4.54
CA PRO A 294 -6.56 6.26 -4.36
C PRO A 294 -5.98 5.98 -2.97
N VAL A 295 -4.69 5.67 -2.91
CA VAL A 295 -3.98 5.43 -1.65
C VAL A 295 -3.96 6.73 -0.83
N GLN A 296 -4.43 6.68 0.41
CA GLN A 296 -4.39 7.79 1.34
C GLN A 296 -3.28 7.56 2.38
N ASP A 297 -2.05 7.92 2.00
CA ASP A 297 -0.88 7.71 2.84
C ASP A 297 -0.60 8.91 3.75
N SER A 298 -1.42 9.06 4.80
CA SER A 298 -1.22 10.10 5.82
C SER A 298 0.06 9.91 6.64
N SER A 299 0.57 8.68 6.70
CA SER A 299 1.76 8.29 7.47
C SER A 299 3.09 8.51 6.73
N LEU A 300 3.02 8.82 5.42
CA LEU A 300 4.15 8.90 4.50
C LEU A 300 4.91 7.57 4.32
N TYR A 301 4.27 6.43 4.60
CA TYR A 301 4.86 5.10 4.48
C TYR A 301 5.28 4.76 3.03
N TYR A 302 4.45 5.12 2.06
CA TYR A 302 4.70 4.93 0.62
C TYR A 302 5.45 6.10 -0.03
N SER A 303 5.82 7.14 0.73
CA SER A 303 6.57 8.29 0.21
C SER A 303 7.99 7.98 -0.25
N SER A 304 8.52 6.84 0.15
CA SER A 304 9.79 6.34 -0.35
C SER A 304 9.69 5.84 -1.80
N MET A 305 8.51 5.54 -2.32
CA MET A 305 8.32 4.98 -3.67
C MET A 305 8.62 6.05 -4.74
N LEU A 306 9.58 5.76 -5.62
CA LEU A 306 10.08 6.66 -6.66
C LEU A 306 9.56 6.25 -8.03
N LEU A 307 8.86 7.19 -8.67
CA LEU A 307 8.42 7.10 -10.05
C LEU A 307 9.42 7.83 -10.95
N LYS A 308 9.79 7.19 -12.05
CA LYS A 308 10.65 7.74 -13.09
C LYS A 308 9.98 7.67 -14.44
N VAL A 309 9.97 8.82 -15.10
CA VAL A 309 9.55 8.95 -16.49
C VAL A 309 10.77 8.88 -17.39
N ASN A 310 10.65 8.11 -18.46
CA ASN A 310 11.64 7.95 -19.50
C ASN A 310 10.99 8.06 -20.89
N LEU A 311 11.80 8.21 -21.93
CA LEU A 311 11.33 8.23 -23.31
C LEU A 311 11.93 7.07 -24.12
N ILE A 312 11.14 6.55 -25.06
CA ILE A 312 11.57 5.54 -26.02
C ILE A 312 11.29 6.07 -27.41
N LYS A 313 12.33 6.30 -28.21
CA LYS A 313 12.16 6.83 -29.57
C LYS A 313 11.46 5.83 -30.49
N ILE A 314 10.52 6.33 -31.29
CA ILE A 314 9.80 5.57 -32.30
C ILE A 314 10.59 5.65 -33.61
N ASN A 315 11.06 4.51 -34.13
CA ASN A 315 11.74 4.45 -35.42
C ASN A 315 10.75 4.13 -36.55
N ASP A 316 10.80 4.92 -37.62
CA ASP A 316 9.88 4.83 -38.77
C ASP A 316 9.97 3.52 -39.58
N LYS A 317 11.03 2.72 -39.39
CA LYS A 317 11.38 1.65 -40.36
C LYS A 317 10.96 0.23 -40.02
N ASN A 318 10.34 -0.07 -38.88
CA ASN A 318 9.68 -1.38 -38.60
C ASN A 318 9.03 -1.49 -37.19
N GLY A 319 8.79 -0.38 -36.48
CA GLY A 319 8.31 -0.45 -35.09
C GLY A 319 9.33 -1.06 -34.11
N THR A 320 10.59 -1.23 -34.53
CA THR A 320 11.67 -1.71 -33.68
C THR A 320 12.10 -0.61 -32.70
N ILE A 321 11.88 -0.89 -31.41
CA ILE A 321 12.26 -0.04 -30.28
C ILE A 321 13.79 0.01 -30.20
N ALA A 322 14.38 1.19 -30.45
CA ALA A 322 15.79 1.43 -30.20
C ALA A 322 15.98 2.11 -28.84
N ASN A 323 16.66 1.43 -27.92
CA ASN A 323 17.17 2.05 -26.68
C ASN A 323 18.28 3.05 -27.04
N SER A 324 17.90 4.27 -27.39
CA SER A 324 18.84 5.36 -27.63
C SER A 324 18.68 6.41 -26.53
N GLN A 325 19.29 6.16 -25.38
CA GLN A 325 19.50 7.18 -24.32
C GLN A 325 20.24 8.45 -24.83
N ASN A 326 20.71 8.44 -26.08
CA ASN A 326 21.43 9.53 -26.71
C ASN A 326 20.55 10.55 -27.44
N ASP A 327 19.24 10.34 -27.55
CA ASP A 327 18.35 11.20 -28.35
C ASP A 327 17.57 12.24 -27.54
N PHE A 328 17.70 12.23 -26.22
CA PHE A 328 17.03 13.16 -25.33
C PHE A 328 17.77 13.36 -23.99
N ILE A 329 17.44 14.46 -23.30
CA ILE A 329 17.79 14.76 -21.91
C ILE A 329 16.46 15.07 -21.20
N LEU A 330 16.24 14.45 -20.05
CA LEU A 330 15.07 14.71 -19.21
C LEU A 330 15.52 15.42 -17.94
N THR A 331 14.72 16.37 -17.47
CA THR A 331 14.91 17.01 -16.16
C THR A 331 13.59 17.02 -15.41
N GLY A 332 13.61 16.85 -14.09
CA GLY A 332 12.38 16.79 -13.29
C GLY A 332 11.51 15.58 -13.59
N ASN A 333 12.11 14.49 -14.10
CA ASN A 333 11.43 13.27 -14.54
C ASN A 333 11.35 12.19 -13.45
N VAL A 334 11.79 12.49 -12.23
CA VAL A 334 11.71 11.60 -11.07
C VAL A 334 10.91 12.30 -9.98
N GLY A 335 10.01 11.56 -9.33
CA GLY A 335 9.20 12.07 -8.24
C GLY A 335 8.75 10.97 -7.28
N SER A 336 8.36 11.36 -6.07
CA SER A 336 7.88 10.46 -5.03
C SER A 336 6.37 10.60 -4.83
N PHE A 337 5.72 9.56 -4.30
CA PHE A 337 4.29 9.61 -3.98
C PHE A 337 4.04 10.25 -2.61
N ILE A 338 3.43 11.43 -2.57
CA ILE A 338 2.98 12.06 -1.32
C ILE A 338 1.47 11.92 -1.24
N ASN A 339 0.97 11.22 -0.20
CA ASN A 339 -0.45 10.91 -0.03
C ASN A 339 -1.07 10.30 -1.31
N GLY A 340 -0.38 9.30 -1.88
CA GLY A 340 -0.80 8.59 -3.09
C GLY A 340 -0.68 9.38 -4.40
N LYS A 341 -0.05 10.56 -4.42
CA LYS A 341 0.13 11.39 -5.64
C LYS A 341 1.58 11.69 -5.92
N CYS A 342 1.99 11.59 -7.18
CA CYS A 342 3.31 12.01 -7.64
C CYS A 342 3.14 13.09 -8.71
N GLU A 343 3.71 14.27 -8.48
CA GLU A 343 3.59 15.44 -9.37
C GLU A 343 4.96 15.85 -9.90
N LEU A 344 5.12 15.82 -11.22
CA LEU A 344 6.33 16.23 -11.91
C LEU A 344 6.17 17.63 -12.49
N ASN A 345 5.92 18.61 -11.62
CA ASN A 345 5.62 20.00 -12.02
C ASN A 345 6.75 20.69 -12.81
N ASN A 346 7.99 20.20 -12.63
CA ASN A 346 9.18 20.72 -13.29
C ASN A 346 9.70 19.81 -14.43
N PHE A 347 8.88 18.84 -14.88
CA PHE A 347 9.30 17.93 -15.94
C PHE A 347 9.52 18.69 -17.26
N ARG A 348 10.67 18.47 -17.90
CA ARG A 348 11.01 19.02 -19.21
C ARG A 348 11.70 17.96 -20.05
N ILE A 349 11.45 18.05 -21.36
CA ILE A 349 12.00 17.16 -22.37
C ILE A 349 12.85 17.98 -23.33
N PHE A 350 14.15 17.69 -23.40
CA PHE A 350 15.05 18.22 -24.43
C PHE A 350 15.38 17.06 -25.36
N ALA A 351 14.97 17.13 -26.62
CA ALA A 351 15.09 16.01 -27.53
C ALA A 351 15.24 16.47 -28.97
N LYS A 352 15.67 15.56 -29.85
CA LYS A 352 15.55 15.75 -31.30
C LYS A 352 14.07 15.79 -31.69
N THR A 353 13.74 16.47 -32.78
CA THR A 353 12.41 16.39 -33.40
C THR A 353 12.10 14.93 -33.73
N GLY A 354 10.89 14.49 -33.41
CA GLY A 354 10.43 13.12 -33.66
C GLY A 354 9.37 12.65 -32.67
N ALA A 355 8.95 11.39 -32.82
CA ALA A 355 7.96 10.77 -31.96
C ALA A 355 8.62 9.85 -30.93
N TYR A 356 8.12 9.91 -29.69
CA TYR A 356 8.64 9.15 -28.55
C TYR A 356 7.48 8.53 -27.77
N TYR A 357 7.62 7.30 -27.27
CA TYR A 357 6.75 6.77 -26.23
C TYR A 357 7.19 7.28 -24.87
N LEU A 358 6.22 7.76 -24.08
CA LEU A 358 6.39 8.00 -22.66
C LEU A 358 6.39 6.64 -21.95
N ASN A 359 7.46 6.36 -21.21
CA ASN A 359 7.60 5.14 -20.42
C ASN A 359 7.69 5.52 -18.93
N VAL A 360 6.96 4.81 -18.08
CA VAL A 360 6.89 5.10 -16.65
C VAL A 360 7.32 3.86 -15.89
N GLU A 361 8.29 4.03 -15.00
CA GLU A 361 8.91 2.95 -14.24
C GLU A 361 8.98 3.33 -12.75
N LEU A 362 8.98 2.31 -11.89
CA LEU A 362 9.24 2.47 -10.46
C LEU A 362 10.67 2.02 -10.16
N GLU A 363 11.50 2.90 -9.61
CA GLU A 363 12.91 2.57 -9.35
C GLU A 363 13.09 1.64 -8.14
N ASN A 364 12.21 1.71 -7.16
CA ASN A 364 12.26 0.94 -5.92
C ASN A 364 10.90 0.29 -5.62
N ASN A 365 10.47 -0.60 -6.51
CA ASN A 365 9.20 -1.29 -6.41
C ASN A 365 9.18 -2.29 -5.23
N VAL A 366 8.92 -1.79 -4.01
CA VAL A 366 8.84 -2.60 -2.78
C VAL A 366 7.65 -3.57 -2.87
N GLU A 367 6.55 -3.12 -3.47
CA GLU A 367 5.35 -3.91 -3.76
C GLU A 367 5.26 -4.14 -5.26
N LYS A 368 4.63 -5.19 -5.78
CA LYS A 368 4.51 -5.41 -7.24
C LYS A 368 3.47 -4.49 -7.87
N VAL A 369 3.72 -3.18 -7.87
CA VAL A 369 2.81 -2.17 -8.42
C VAL A 369 2.88 -2.17 -9.94
N ASN A 370 1.73 -2.29 -10.59
CA ASN A 370 1.59 -2.27 -12.04
C ASN A 370 1.38 -0.84 -12.57
N THR A 371 1.79 -0.58 -13.81
CA THR A 371 1.47 0.69 -14.49
C THR A 371 0.28 0.50 -15.41
N GLN A 372 -0.86 1.13 -15.10
CA GLN A 372 -2.04 1.17 -15.98
C GLN A 372 -2.08 2.49 -16.75
N ILE A 373 -1.01 2.75 -17.49
CA ILE A 373 -0.85 3.97 -18.27
C ILE A 373 -0.90 3.56 -19.73
N GLU A 374 -1.88 4.07 -20.47
CA GLU A 374 -1.95 3.87 -21.91
C GLU A 374 -0.70 4.43 -22.58
N LYS A 375 -0.27 3.82 -23.69
CA LYS A 375 0.92 4.30 -24.42
C LYS A 375 0.68 5.73 -24.90
N VAL A 376 1.41 6.67 -24.30
CA VAL A 376 1.39 8.08 -24.70
C VAL A 376 2.52 8.37 -25.67
N ILE A 377 2.16 8.94 -26.82
CA ILE A 377 3.09 9.40 -27.85
C ILE A 377 3.36 10.89 -27.63
N ILE A 378 4.63 11.23 -27.49
CA ILE A 378 5.14 12.60 -27.41
C ILE A 378 5.78 12.93 -28.75
N ASN A 379 5.18 13.87 -29.49
CA ASN A 379 5.75 14.43 -30.70
C ASN A 379 6.52 15.69 -30.34
N VAL A 380 7.84 15.57 -30.38
CA VAL A 380 8.75 16.69 -30.19
C VAL A 380 8.80 17.45 -31.51
N THR A 381 8.32 18.68 -31.49
CA THR A 381 8.25 19.56 -32.68
C THR A 381 9.50 20.44 -32.79
N GLU A 382 9.69 21.06 -33.96
CA GLU A 382 10.73 22.06 -34.15
C GLU A 382 10.41 23.35 -33.39
N CYS A 383 11.42 24.18 -33.11
CA CYS A 383 11.21 25.50 -32.52
C CYS A 383 10.43 26.38 -33.47
N HIS A 384 9.42 27.09 -32.96
CA HIS A 384 8.68 28.09 -33.73
C HIS A 384 9.61 29.23 -34.18
N ASP A 385 9.23 29.95 -35.24
CA ASP A 385 10.06 31.02 -35.80
C ASP A 385 10.31 32.18 -34.82
N ASN A 386 9.45 32.33 -33.81
CA ASN A 386 9.59 33.32 -32.73
C ASN A 386 10.34 32.79 -31.48
N GLN A 387 10.93 31.59 -31.55
CA GLN A 387 11.69 30.97 -30.47
C GLN A 387 13.17 30.84 -30.83
N ILE A 388 14.02 30.89 -29.81
CA ILE A 388 15.46 30.69 -29.93
C ILE A 388 15.77 29.20 -29.86
N LEU A 389 16.49 28.66 -30.84
CA LEU A 389 17.02 27.30 -30.81
C LEU A 389 18.36 27.27 -30.06
N ILE A 390 18.41 26.50 -28.98
CA ILE A 390 19.62 26.32 -28.15
C ILE A 390 20.01 24.84 -28.11
N TYR A 391 21.26 24.53 -28.44
CA TYR A 391 21.81 23.18 -28.31
C TYR A 391 22.21 22.90 -26.86
N LYS A 392 21.49 22.01 -26.17
CA LYS A 392 21.90 21.48 -24.86
C LYS A 392 23.04 20.46 -25.00
N ASN A 393 23.12 19.77 -26.13
CA ASN A 393 24.28 18.96 -26.51
C ASN A 393 24.48 19.00 -28.03
N LYS A 394 25.49 19.74 -28.50
CA LYS A 394 25.80 19.90 -29.93
C LYS A 394 26.17 18.58 -30.60
N ASN A 395 26.89 17.69 -29.93
CA ASN A 395 27.35 16.42 -30.52
C ASN A 395 26.20 15.42 -30.72
N LYS A 396 25.06 15.64 -30.05
CA LYS A 396 23.89 14.77 -30.09
C LYS A 396 22.66 15.46 -30.69
N ASP A 397 22.79 16.67 -31.24
CA ASP A 397 21.67 17.49 -31.75
C ASP A 397 20.47 17.61 -30.79
N ILE A 398 20.74 17.66 -29.47
CA ILE A 398 19.69 17.82 -28.47
C ILE A 398 19.42 19.30 -28.28
N ILE A 399 18.19 19.72 -28.62
CA ILE A 399 17.79 21.13 -28.65
C ILE A 399 16.82 21.49 -27.52
N SER A 400 16.71 22.80 -27.30
CA SER A 400 15.74 23.49 -26.46
C SER A 400 15.25 24.70 -27.22
N CYS A 401 13.96 24.98 -27.15
CA CYS A 401 13.37 26.18 -27.71
C CYS A 401 13.02 27.12 -26.56
N GLU A 402 13.57 28.32 -26.57
CA GLU A 402 13.35 29.30 -25.50
C GLU A 402 12.70 30.55 -26.08
N LYS A 403 11.74 31.15 -25.34
CA LYS A 403 11.21 32.47 -25.71
C LYS A 403 12.29 33.53 -25.48
N PRO A 404 12.47 34.49 -26.39
CA PRO A 404 13.46 35.54 -26.20
C PRO A 404 13.16 36.34 -24.94
N ILE A 405 14.20 36.60 -24.14
CA ILE A 405 14.11 37.41 -22.94
C ILE A 405 14.60 38.81 -23.30
N CYS A 406 13.74 39.82 -23.19
CA CYS A 406 14.13 41.21 -23.43
C CYS A 406 14.49 41.93 -22.13
N ARG A 407 15.17 43.08 -22.28
CA ARG A 407 15.51 43.96 -21.15
C ARG A 407 14.24 44.41 -20.43
N LYS A 408 14.37 44.72 -19.14
CA LYS A 408 13.25 45.11 -18.26
C LYS A 408 12.51 46.37 -18.72
N ASP A 409 13.17 47.22 -19.51
CA ASP A 409 12.61 48.45 -20.06
C ASP A 409 11.80 48.22 -21.35
N CYS A 410 11.78 46.99 -21.90
CA CYS A 410 10.91 46.61 -23.02
C CYS A 410 9.49 46.24 -22.51
N PRO A 411 8.44 46.94 -22.95
CA PRO A 411 7.07 46.74 -22.45
C PRO A 411 6.32 45.59 -23.18
N ILE A 412 6.82 44.35 -23.04
CA ILE A 412 6.39 43.16 -23.81
C ILE A 412 4.89 42.80 -23.63
N THR A 413 4.25 43.31 -22.58
CA THR A 413 2.83 43.03 -22.28
C THR A 413 1.85 44.08 -22.83
N THR A 414 2.35 45.20 -23.34
CA THR A 414 1.48 46.35 -23.70
C THR A 414 1.79 46.92 -25.08
N THR A 415 3.04 47.31 -25.35
CA THR A 415 3.38 48.10 -26.55
C THR A 415 4.56 47.54 -27.35
N ALA A 416 5.16 46.43 -26.91
CA ALA A 416 6.28 45.79 -27.61
C ALA A 416 6.14 44.26 -27.69
N SER A 417 6.83 43.66 -28.66
CA SER A 417 7.18 42.24 -28.72
C SER A 417 8.68 42.08 -28.47
N CYS A 418 9.08 40.92 -27.97
CA CYS A 418 10.49 40.55 -27.88
C CYS A 418 10.82 39.61 -29.05
N GLU A 419 11.78 40.01 -29.88
CA GLU A 419 12.15 39.29 -31.10
C GLU A 419 13.61 38.85 -31.08
N ILE A 420 13.88 37.80 -31.86
CA ILE A 420 15.21 37.20 -31.96
C ILE A 420 16.02 37.88 -33.07
N PRO A 421 17.29 38.25 -32.84
CA PRO A 421 18.14 38.82 -33.89
C PRO A 421 18.55 37.76 -34.92
N SER A 422 18.65 36.51 -34.50
CA SER A 422 19.01 35.34 -35.32
C SER A 422 18.49 34.06 -34.67
N ARG A 423 18.15 33.05 -35.47
CA ARG A 423 17.59 31.76 -35.00
C ARG A 423 18.62 30.87 -34.32
N ASN A 424 19.91 31.05 -34.63
CA ASN A 424 21.01 30.24 -34.11
C ASN A 424 21.92 31.08 -33.20
N VAL A 425 21.65 31.05 -31.89
CA VAL A 425 22.50 31.68 -30.88
C VAL A 425 22.95 30.66 -29.82
N THR A 426 24.09 30.92 -29.18
CA THR A 426 24.63 30.03 -28.14
C THR A 426 23.93 30.20 -26.80
N ALA A 427 23.27 31.34 -26.57
CA ALA A 427 22.54 31.65 -25.35
C ALA A 427 21.39 32.64 -25.62
N ASN A 428 20.34 32.56 -24.83
CA ASN A 428 19.24 33.54 -24.81
C ASN A 428 19.69 34.80 -24.03
N ASN A 429 20.45 35.67 -24.70
CA ASN A 429 21.05 36.85 -24.07
C ASN A 429 20.11 38.06 -24.13
N VAL A 430 19.78 38.61 -22.97
CA VAL A 430 18.90 39.79 -22.81
C VAL A 430 19.39 41.03 -23.57
N ASN A 431 20.70 41.12 -23.82
CA ASN A 431 21.30 42.26 -24.53
C ASN A 431 21.31 42.10 -26.04
N GLU A 432 21.07 40.90 -26.55
CA GLU A 432 21.09 40.58 -27.98
C GLU A 432 19.67 40.51 -28.56
N ASN A 433 18.67 40.14 -27.73
CA ASN A 433 17.26 40.16 -28.15
C ASN A 433 16.75 41.58 -28.40
N ILE A 434 15.89 41.72 -29.42
CA ILE A 434 15.41 43.00 -29.93
C ILE A 434 14.02 43.29 -29.38
N CYS A 435 13.83 44.48 -28.80
CA CYS A 435 12.51 45.00 -28.46
C CYS A 435 11.89 45.65 -29.70
N VAL A 436 10.80 45.10 -30.22
CA VAL A 436 10.13 45.60 -31.42
C VAL A 436 8.77 46.18 -31.04
N CYS A 437 8.46 47.39 -31.49
CA CYS A 437 7.20 48.04 -31.16
C CYS A 437 6.05 47.44 -31.96
N ILE A 438 4.94 47.15 -31.29
CA ILE A 438 3.72 46.71 -31.99
C ILE A 438 3.15 47.87 -32.80
N ILE A 439 2.36 47.56 -33.83
CA ILE A 439 1.77 48.56 -34.74
C ILE A 439 1.06 49.66 -33.94
N GLY A 440 1.39 50.92 -34.25
CA GLY A 440 0.87 52.11 -33.55
C GLY A 440 1.76 52.66 -32.44
N TRP A 441 2.93 52.05 -32.19
CA TRP A 441 3.91 52.50 -31.20
C TRP A 441 5.31 52.66 -31.82
N THR A 442 6.11 53.57 -31.27
CA THR A 442 7.48 53.89 -31.67
C THR A 442 8.32 54.33 -30.45
N GLY A 443 9.57 54.71 -30.69
CA GLY A 443 10.53 55.10 -29.66
C GLY A 443 11.35 53.90 -29.15
N LYS A 444 12.48 54.20 -28.47
CA LYS A 444 13.48 53.20 -28.05
C LYS A 444 12.91 52.05 -27.22
N ASN A 445 11.87 52.32 -26.42
CA ASN A 445 11.18 51.35 -25.57
C ASN A 445 9.67 51.32 -25.89
N CYS A 446 9.26 51.69 -27.10
CA CYS A 446 7.87 51.60 -27.56
C CYS A 446 6.87 52.41 -26.72
N GLN A 447 7.32 53.53 -26.15
CA GLN A 447 6.52 54.39 -25.29
C GLN A 447 5.76 55.49 -26.04
N GLU A 448 6.08 55.73 -27.31
CA GLU A 448 5.50 56.82 -28.10
C GLU A 448 4.41 56.27 -29.02
N LYS A 449 3.17 56.76 -28.89
CA LYS A 449 2.09 56.37 -29.79
C LYS A 449 2.23 57.11 -31.12
N ILE A 450 2.14 56.39 -32.23
CA ILE A 450 2.14 56.98 -33.57
C ILE A 450 0.77 57.62 -33.80
N ASN A 451 0.72 58.95 -33.86
CA ASN A 451 -0.47 59.69 -34.27
C ASN A 451 -0.43 59.86 -35.79
N VAL A 452 -1.44 59.32 -36.49
CA VAL A 452 -1.61 59.54 -37.93
C VAL A 452 -2.62 60.65 -38.08
N ASP A 453 -2.18 61.83 -38.53
CA ASP A 453 -3.09 62.90 -38.95
C ASP A 453 -3.75 62.47 -40.27
N PHE A 454 -5.07 62.34 -40.26
CA PHE A 454 -5.89 62.04 -41.45
C PHE A 454 -6.22 63.31 -42.23
#